data_AF-A0A6B3EFB7-F1
#
_entry.id   AF-A0A6B3EFB7-F1
#
_cell.length_a   1.000
_cell.length_b   1.000
_cell.length_c   1.000
_cell.angle_alpha   90.00
_cell.angle_beta   90.00
_cell.angle_gamma   90.00
#
_symmetry.space_group_name_H-M   'P 1'
#
loop_
_entity.id
_entity.type
_entity.pdbx_description
1 polymer ?
#
loop_
_entity_poly.entity_id
_entity_poly.type
_entity_poly.pdbx_seq_one_letter_code
_entity_poly.pdbx_strand_id
1 'polypeptide(L)'
;YDENGFYGHPDHIQAHRVTMAAVELSGLTPKVYWTTTPRSAMRHFGETMREFAPDMPEPDPEELAAMAEIGLPDEEITTWVDVTGFSDQKFDALAAHASQGDNIFFLRMGKERFGELMGTETFLRVRDTTDADVP
;
A
#
# COMPACT_ATOMS: atom_id res chain seq x y z
N TYR A 1 8.91 0.12 1.95
CA TYR A 1 8.15 1.10 2.75
C TYR A 1 8.86 2.44 2.72
N ASP A 2 8.15 3.52 2.99
CA ASP A 2 8.73 4.83 3.30
C ASP A 2 9.37 4.84 4.69
N GLU A 3 9.88 6.00 5.10
CA GLU A 3 10.54 6.20 6.40
C GLU A 3 9.61 5.92 7.59
N ASN A 4 8.31 6.11 7.40
CA ASN A 4 7.27 5.87 8.40
C ASN A 4 6.79 4.41 8.45
N GLY A 5 7.25 3.54 7.55
CA GLY A 5 6.82 2.15 7.52
C GLY A 5 5.35 2.00 7.11
N PHE A 6 4.85 2.88 6.24
CA PHE A 6 3.47 2.99 5.77
C PHE A 6 2.47 3.47 6.84
N TYR A 7 2.22 2.68 7.89
CA TYR A 7 1.31 3.04 9.00
C TYR A 7 2.00 3.06 10.38
N GLY A 8 3.33 3.10 10.42
CA GLY A 8 4.08 3.20 11.67
C GLY A 8 4.47 1.87 12.32
N HIS A 9 4.26 0.72 11.66
CA HIS A 9 4.69 -0.56 12.22
C HIS A 9 6.22 -0.58 12.42
N PRO A 10 6.74 -0.90 13.63
CA PRO A 10 8.18 -0.86 13.90
C PRO A 10 9.01 -1.71 12.94
N ASP A 11 8.50 -2.88 12.56
CA ASP A 11 9.20 -3.76 11.62
C ASP A 11 9.24 -3.19 10.20
N HIS A 12 8.22 -2.43 9.78
CA HIS A 12 8.23 -1.79 8.45
C HIS A 12 9.23 -0.64 8.40
N ILE A 13 9.33 0.14 9.48
CA ILE A 13 10.34 1.19 9.64
C ILE A 13 11.74 0.55 9.62
N GLN A 14 11.93 -0.56 10.33
CA GLN A 14 13.21 -1.25 10.36
C GLN A 14 13.54 -1.87 8.98
N ALA A 15 12.55 -2.44 8.29
CA ALA A 15 12.71 -2.97 6.94
C ALA A 15 13.12 -1.86 5.95
N HIS A 16 12.51 -0.67 6.05
CA HIS A 16 12.93 0.50 5.29
C HIS A 16 14.40 0.84 5.56
N ARG A 17 14.79 1.02 6.82
CA ARG A 17 16.16 1.41 7.21
C ARG A 17 17.20 0.42 6.71
N VAL A 18 16.96 -0.88 6.91
CA VAL A 18 17.87 -1.94 6.47
C VAL A 18 17.95 -2.00 4.95
N THR A 19 16.84 -1.86 4.24
CA THR A 19 16.82 -1.87 2.78
C THR A 19 17.61 -0.69 2.20
N MET A 20 17.38 0.53 2.70
CA MET A 20 18.10 1.72 2.23
C MET A 20 19.60 1.63 2.53
N ALA A 21 19.98 1.17 3.72
CA ALA A 21 21.39 0.94 4.05
C ALA A 21 22.03 -0.14 3.15
N ALA A 22 21.31 -1.21 2.84
CA ALA A 22 21.79 -2.26 1.93
C ALA A 22 21.96 -1.74 0.49
N VAL A 23 21.06 -0.88 0.00
CA VAL A 23 21.22 -0.23 -1.31
C VAL A 23 22.51 0.59 -1.34
N GLU A 24 22.79 1.42 -0.32
CA GLU A 24 24.03 2.20 -0.26
C GLU A 24 25.29 1.32 -0.19
N LEU A 25 25.27 0.26 0.62
CA LEU A 25 26.40 -0.65 0.77
C LEU A 25 26.64 -1.54 -0.45
N SER A 26 25.62 -1.79 -1.26
CA SER A 26 25.73 -2.69 -2.42
C SER A 26 26.64 -2.17 -3.53
N GLY A 27 26.89 -0.84 -3.58
CA GLY A 27 27.58 -0.18 -4.69
C GLY A 27 26.81 -0.21 -6.01
N LEU A 28 25.59 -0.76 -6.02
CA LEU A 28 24.71 -0.76 -7.19
C LEU A 28 24.06 0.62 -7.37
N THR A 29 23.60 0.89 -8.58
CA THR A 29 22.79 2.06 -8.92
C THR A 29 21.41 1.61 -9.38
N PRO A 30 20.56 1.09 -8.47
CA PRO A 30 19.20 0.71 -8.81
C PRO A 30 18.27 1.93 -8.82
N LYS A 31 17.13 1.79 -9.49
CA LYS A 31 15.95 2.59 -9.17
C LYS A 31 15.38 2.11 -7.84
N VAL A 32 15.00 3.03 -6.96
CA VAL A 32 14.38 2.71 -5.67
C VAL A 32 13.01 3.34 -5.60
N TYR A 33 12.05 2.50 -5.23
CA TYR A 33 10.64 2.87 -5.09
C TYR A 33 10.17 2.51 -3.69
N TRP A 34 9.46 3.44 -3.06
CA TRP A 34 8.71 3.17 -1.84
C TRP A 34 7.26 2.89 -2.21
N THR A 35 6.75 1.71 -1.84
CA THR A 35 5.31 1.44 -1.90
C THR A 35 4.58 2.45 -1.02
N THR A 36 3.52 3.02 -1.55
CA THR A 36 2.65 3.98 -0.88
C THR A 36 1.24 3.87 -1.43
N THR A 37 0.32 4.68 -0.93
CA THR A 37 -1.05 4.79 -1.41
C THR A 37 -1.40 6.28 -1.55
N PRO A 38 -2.16 6.68 -2.57
CA PRO A 38 -2.68 8.04 -2.63
C PRO A 38 -3.73 8.24 -1.53
N ARG A 39 -3.74 9.44 -0.94
CA ARG A 39 -4.73 9.82 0.09
C ARG A 39 -6.16 9.70 -0.43
N SER A 40 -6.40 9.91 -1.73
CA SER A 40 -7.72 9.65 -2.34
C SER A 40 -8.14 8.18 -2.26
N ALA A 41 -7.24 7.23 -2.56
CA ALA A 41 -7.52 5.81 -2.46
C ALA A 41 -7.75 5.37 -1.01
N MET A 42 -7.02 5.94 -0.04
CA MET A 42 -7.28 5.65 1.38
C MET A 42 -8.66 6.11 1.84
N ARG A 43 -9.12 7.28 1.37
CA ARG A 43 -10.49 7.73 1.63
C ARG A 43 -11.51 6.78 1.01
N HIS A 44 -11.32 6.38 -0.25
CA HIS A 44 -12.21 5.44 -0.93
C HIS A 44 -12.20 4.05 -0.28
N PHE A 45 -11.04 3.60 0.18
CA PHE A 45 -10.89 2.37 0.96
C PHE A 45 -11.70 2.46 2.25
N GLY A 46 -11.59 3.54 3.01
CA GLY A 46 -12.38 3.76 4.22
C GLY A 46 -13.89 3.77 3.97
N GLU A 47 -14.35 4.35 2.85
CA GLU A 47 -15.76 4.29 2.44
C GLU A 47 -16.21 2.84 2.15
N THR A 48 -15.40 2.08 1.43
CA THR A 48 -15.67 0.67 1.10
C THR A 48 -15.62 -0.21 2.36
N MET A 49 -14.73 0.08 3.31
CA MET A 49 -14.67 -0.62 4.60
C MET A 49 -16.00 -0.52 5.35
N ARG A 50 -16.63 0.65 5.40
CA ARG A 50 -17.93 0.83 6.08
C ARG A 50 -19.06 0.03 5.42
N GLU A 51 -18.99 -0.22 4.12
CA GLU A 51 -19.98 -1.01 3.39
C GLU A 51 -19.89 -2.51 3.77
N PHE A 52 -18.68 -3.06 3.84
CA PHE A 52 -18.45 -4.50 4.02
C PHE A 52 -18.15 -4.92 5.48
N ALA A 53 -17.93 -3.95 6.37
CA ALA A 53 -17.73 -4.17 7.80
C ALA A 53 -18.52 -3.16 8.65
N PRO A 54 -19.86 -3.14 8.57
CA PRO A 54 -20.69 -2.16 9.27
C PRO A 54 -20.63 -2.25 10.81
N ASP A 55 -20.19 -3.40 11.33
CA ASP A 55 -20.03 -3.63 12.76
C ASP A 55 -18.63 -3.22 13.28
N MET A 56 -17.72 -2.74 12.42
CA MET A 56 -16.46 -2.19 12.91
C MET A 56 -16.71 -0.90 13.70
N PRO A 57 -16.05 -0.73 14.86
CA PRO A 57 -16.11 0.52 15.59
C PRO A 57 -15.56 1.65 14.71
N GLU A 58 -16.26 2.78 14.69
CA GLU A 58 -15.76 3.99 14.05
C GLU A 58 -14.49 4.45 14.79
N PRO A 59 -13.43 4.84 14.06
CA PRO A 59 -12.21 5.33 14.66
C PRO A 59 -12.47 6.60 15.45
N ASP A 60 -11.77 6.76 16.57
CA ASP A 60 -11.83 8.01 17.33
C ASP A 60 -11.14 9.17 16.55
N PRO A 61 -11.27 10.44 17.00
CA PRO A 61 -10.67 11.57 16.28
C PRO A 61 -9.15 11.49 16.13
N GLU A 62 -8.44 10.86 17.06
CA GLU A 62 -6.98 10.69 17.02
C GLU A 62 -6.60 9.61 16.02
N GLU A 63 -7.31 8.48 16.01
CA GLU A 63 -7.17 7.41 15.02
C GLU A 63 -7.49 7.92 13.61
N LEU A 64 -8.55 8.72 13.44
CA LEU A 64 -8.91 9.32 12.16
C LEU A 64 -7.83 10.28 11.66
N ALA A 65 -7.26 11.10 12.55
CA ALA A 65 -6.15 11.98 12.21
C ALA A 65 -4.90 11.17 11.79
N ALA A 66 -4.57 10.10 12.51
CA ALA A 66 -3.47 9.22 12.15
C ALA A 66 -3.70 8.52 10.79
N MET A 67 -4.91 8.04 10.52
CA MET A 67 -5.28 7.44 9.23
C MET A 67 -5.21 8.44 8.07
N ALA A 68 -5.53 9.72 8.31
CA ALA A 68 -5.46 10.77 7.30
C ALA A 68 -4.02 11.07 6.85
N GLU A 69 -3.04 10.76 7.70
CA GLU A 69 -1.62 10.89 7.38
C GLU A 69 -1.03 9.65 6.68
N ILE A 70 -1.78 8.56 6.55
CA ILE A 70 -1.34 7.38 5.79
C ILE A 70 -1.36 7.69 4.29
N GLY A 71 -0.24 7.41 3.64
CA GLY A 71 -0.07 7.65 2.21
C GLY A 71 0.36 9.07 1.86
N LEU A 72 0.38 9.40 0.57
CA LEU A 72 0.83 10.69 0.05
C LEU A 72 -0.31 11.42 -0.69
N PRO A 73 -0.24 12.75 -0.85
CA PRO A 73 -1.04 13.45 -1.84
C PRO A 73 -0.90 12.80 -3.23
N ASP A 74 -2.01 12.75 -3.97
CA ASP A 74 -2.07 12.09 -5.28
C ASP A 74 -1.00 12.62 -6.26
N GLU A 75 -0.74 13.93 -6.21
CA GLU A 75 0.25 14.63 -7.03
C GLU A 75 1.70 14.28 -6.70
N GLU A 76 1.97 13.70 -5.53
CA GLU A 76 3.30 13.23 -5.14
C GLU A 76 3.56 11.78 -5.58
N ILE A 77 2.52 11.03 -5.96
CA ILE A 77 2.67 9.67 -6.45
C ILE A 77 3.33 9.73 -7.84
N THR A 78 4.55 9.19 -7.93
CA THR A 78 5.29 9.19 -9.19
C THR A 78 4.98 8.01 -10.10
N THR A 79 4.41 6.92 -9.57
CA THR A 79 4.27 5.68 -10.34
C THR A 79 2.98 4.96 -9.99
N TRP A 80 2.23 4.61 -11.03
CA TRP A 80 0.94 3.93 -10.97
C TRP A 80 1.01 2.70 -11.86
N VAL A 81 0.87 1.52 -11.27
CA VAL A 81 0.98 0.25 -12.00
C VAL A 81 -0.40 -0.39 -12.04
N ASP A 82 -0.98 -0.46 -13.23
CA ASP A 82 -2.20 -1.24 -13.46
C ASP A 82 -1.87 -2.74 -13.36
N VAL A 83 -2.42 -3.37 -12.33
CA VAL A 83 -2.32 -4.79 -12.04
C VAL A 83 -3.68 -5.49 -12.09
N THR A 84 -4.69 -4.87 -12.71
CA THR A 84 -6.07 -5.40 -12.76
C THR A 84 -6.11 -6.81 -13.32
N GLY A 85 -5.30 -7.10 -14.35
CA GLY A 85 -5.17 -8.44 -14.95
C GLY A 85 -4.58 -9.51 -14.03
N PHE A 86 -4.05 -9.12 -12.86
CA PHE A 86 -3.47 -10.00 -11.84
C PHE A 86 -4.24 -9.97 -10.51
N SER A 87 -5.38 -9.27 -10.45
CA SER A 87 -6.16 -9.10 -9.22
C SER A 87 -6.66 -10.41 -8.63
N ASP A 88 -7.07 -11.37 -9.47
CA ASP A 88 -7.46 -12.71 -9.06
C ASP A 88 -6.33 -13.47 -8.35
N GLN A 89 -5.11 -13.40 -8.89
CA GLN A 89 -3.93 -14.03 -8.31
C GLN A 89 -3.55 -13.36 -6.98
N LYS A 90 -3.67 -12.03 -6.90
CA LYS A 90 -3.46 -11.27 -5.66
C LYS A 90 -4.48 -11.65 -4.59
N PHE A 91 -5.75 -11.83 -4.97
CA PHE A 91 -6.80 -12.32 -4.08
C PHE A 91 -6.50 -13.73 -3.57
N ASP A 92 -6.13 -14.66 -4.45
CA ASP A 92 -5.81 -16.04 -4.08
C ASP A 92 -4.56 -16.11 -3.18
N ALA A 93 -3.56 -15.26 -3.44
CA ALA A 93 -2.39 -15.12 -2.57
C ALA A 93 -2.79 -14.63 -1.17
N LEU A 94 -3.67 -13.62 -1.08
CA LEU A 94 -4.20 -13.13 0.18
C LEU A 94 -4.93 -14.24 0.96
N ALA A 95 -5.74 -15.06 0.28
CA ALA A 95 -6.48 -16.17 0.86
C ALA A 95 -5.56 -17.27 1.43
N ALA A 96 -4.36 -17.45 0.87
CA ALA A 96 -3.39 -18.42 1.36
C ALA A 96 -2.85 -18.07 2.76
N HIS A 97 -2.90 -16.79 3.17
CA HIS A 97 -2.50 -16.33 4.50
C HIS A 97 -3.64 -16.48 5.53
N ALA A 98 -4.23 -17.67 5.62
CA ALA A 98 -5.46 -17.93 6.39
C ALA A 98 -5.37 -17.62 7.91
N SER A 99 -4.15 -17.56 8.48
CA SER A 99 -3.94 -17.19 9.88
C SER A 99 -3.96 -15.68 10.14
N GLN A 100 -3.95 -14.85 9.10
CA GLN A 100 -4.01 -13.39 9.20
C GLN A 100 -5.47 -12.93 9.15
N GLY A 101 -6.09 -12.83 10.32
CA GLY A 101 -7.52 -12.52 10.46
C GLY A 101 -7.95 -11.21 9.79
N ASP A 102 -7.06 -10.22 9.74
CA ASP A 102 -7.32 -8.90 9.14
C ASP A 102 -7.60 -8.99 7.63
N ASN A 103 -7.08 -10.02 6.95
CA ASN A 103 -7.33 -10.24 5.53
C ASN A 103 -8.77 -10.67 5.22
N ILE A 104 -9.54 -11.10 6.22
CA ILE A 104 -10.90 -11.62 6.03
C ILE A 104 -11.82 -10.59 5.36
N PHE A 105 -11.57 -9.30 5.62
CA PHE A 105 -12.31 -8.20 5.02
C PHE A 105 -12.23 -8.25 3.48
N PHE A 106 -11.00 -8.30 2.96
CA PHE A 106 -10.75 -8.36 1.52
C PHE A 106 -11.35 -9.59 0.87
N LEU A 107 -11.29 -10.73 1.56
CA LEU A 107 -11.85 -11.99 1.04
C LEU A 107 -13.38 -11.97 0.96
N ARG A 108 -14.07 -11.22 1.84
CA ARG A 108 -15.54 -11.09 1.85
C ARG A 108 -16.07 -10.29 0.67
N MET A 109 -15.29 -9.35 0.12
CA MET A 109 -15.69 -8.55 -1.04
C MET A 109 -15.78 -9.38 -2.33
N GLY A 110 -15.11 -10.53 -2.39
CA GLY A 110 -14.99 -11.34 -3.60
C GLY A 110 -14.01 -10.74 -4.63
N LYS A 111 -13.66 -11.54 -5.64
CA LYS A 111 -12.61 -11.21 -6.61
C LYS A 111 -12.90 -9.95 -7.43
N GLU A 112 -14.13 -9.78 -7.90
CA GLU A 112 -14.52 -8.63 -8.73
C GLU A 112 -14.31 -7.31 -8.00
N ARG A 113 -14.95 -7.14 -6.83
CA ARG A 113 -14.83 -5.92 -6.02
C ARG A 113 -13.42 -5.71 -5.47
N PHE A 114 -12.72 -6.79 -5.13
CA PHE A 114 -11.31 -6.72 -4.76
C PHE A 114 -10.45 -6.18 -5.92
N GLY A 115 -10.70 -6.62 -7.15
CA GLY A 115 -10.00 -6.14 -8.35
C GLY A 115 -10.24 -4.66 -8.62
N GLU A 116 -11.48 -4.18 -8.43
CA GLU A 116 -11.78 -2.74 -8.54
C GLU A 116 -11.00 -1.90 -7.52
N LEU A 117 -10.86 -2.40 -6.29
CA LEU A 117 -10.20 -1.67 -5.20
C LEU A 117 -8.67 -1.77 -5.22
N MET A 118 -8.15 -2.95 -5.59
CA MET A 118 -6.74 -3.32 -5.44
C MET A 118 -6.02 -3.54 -6.78
N GLY A 119 -6.68 -3.16 -7.88
CA GLY A 119 -6.21 -3.32 -9.27
C GLY A 119 -5.12 -2.33 -9.68
N THR A 120 -4.79 -1.34 -8.85
CA THR A 120 -3.68 -0.42 -9.09
C THR A 120 -2.74 -0.39 -7.90
N GLU A 121 -1.44 -0.47 -8.15
CA GLU A 121 -0.39 -0.35 -7.14
C GLU A 121 0.42 0.93 -7.34
N THR A 122 0.67 1.65 -6.26
CA THR A 122 1.26 2.99 -6.31
C THR A 122 2.58 3.09 -5.57
N PHE A 123 3.51 3.87 -6.14
CA PHE A 123 4.86 4.00 -5.61
C PHE A 123 5.38 5.43 -5.74
N LEU A 124 6.27 5.79 -4.80
CA LEU A 124 7.12 6.97 -4.88
C LEU A 124 8.53 6.55 -5.30
N ARG A 125 9.01 7.06 -6.43
CA ARG A 125 10.38 6.87 -6.91
C ARG A 125 11.28 7.86 -6.18
N VAL A 126 12.13 7.33 -5.30
CA VAL A 126 13.03 8.15 -4.46
C VAL A 126 14.47 8.16 -4.94
N ARG A 127 14.82 7.23 -5.84
CA ARG A 127 16.13 7.17 -6.47
C ARG A 127 15.96 6.69 -7.90
N ASP A 128 16.60 7.40 -8.84
CA ASP A 128 16.76 6.97 -10.21
C ASP A 128 18.18 7.32 -10.69
N THR A 129 18.79 6.39 -11.41
CA THR A 129 20.12 6.53 -11.99
C THR A 129 20.12 6.14 -13.47
N THR A 130 18.93 5.99 -14.07
CA THR A 130 18.72 5.44 -15.41
C THR A 130 18.00 6.40 -16.35
N ASP A 131 17.47 7.52 -15.83
CA ASP A 131 16.61 8.48 -16.56
C ASP A 131 15.41 7.83 -17.26
N ALA A 132 15.00 6.63 -16.81
CA ALA A 132 13.89 5.92 -17.40
C ALA A 132 12.57 6.61 -17.04
N ASP A 133 11.61 6.58 -17.96
CA ASP A 133 10.25 7.01 -17.65
C ASP A 133 9.63 6.13 -16.56
N VAL A 134 8.68 6.72 -15.82
CA VAL A 134 7.82 5.96 -14.91
C VAL A 134 6.79 5.17 -15.75
N PRO A 135 6.44 3.94 -15.35
CA PRO A 135 5.37 3.17 -15.96
C PRO A 135 4.04 3.92 -16.04
#